data_AF-A0A3M1FMT1-F1
#
_entry.id   AF-A0A3M1FMT1-F1
#
_cell.length_a   1.000
_cell.length_b   1.000
_cell.length_c   1.000
_cell.angle_alpha   90.00
_cell.angle_beta   90.00
_cell.angle_gamma   90.00
#
_symmetry.space_group_name_H-M   'P 1'
#
loop_
_entity.id
_entity.type
_entity.pdbx_description
1 polymer ?
#
loop_
_entity_poly.entity_id
_entity_poly.type
_entity_poly.pdbx_seq_one_letter_code
_entity_poly.pdbx_strand_id
1 'polypeptide(L)'
;MCGDFGFKGSPFTADEFERPNQVQLGRAPNRIDILTLISGVSTDDLWKRKVKRKIDGLDVFFISKEDLIKNKESIGRLQDLADVEILKRR
;
A
#
# COMPACT_ATOMS: atom_id res chain seq x y z
N MET A 1 4.47 -2.45 -26.18
CA MET A 1 4.30 -3.35 -25.02
C MET A 1 4.43 -2.62 -23.68
N CYS A 2 5.60 -2.20 -23.20
CA CYS A 2 5.66 -1.43 -21.92
C CYS A 2 5.06 -0.01 -22.03
N GLY A 3 5.24 0.67 -23.16
CA GLY A 3 4.72 2.02 -23.37
C GLY A 3 3.19 2.12 -23.30
N ASP A 4 2.48 1.07 -23.73
CA ASP A 4 1.02 1.02 -23.74
C ASP A 4 0.42 0.92 -22.34
N PHE A 5 1.14 0.25 -21.42
CA PHE A 5 0.76 0.15 -20.02
C PHE A 5 1.02 1.45 -19.26
N GLY A 6 1.91 2.33 -19.75
CA GLY A 6 2.15 3.67 -19.18
C GLY A 6 3.60 3.93 -18.73
N PHE A 7 4.54 3.03 -19.03
CA PHE A 7 5.95 3.24 -18.75
C PHE A 7 6.58 4.18 -19.79
N LYS A 8 6.83 5.43 -19.41
CA LYS A 8 7.62 6.39 -20.20
C LYS A 8 8.83 6.82 -19.37
N GLY A 9 10.00 6.19 -19.58
CA GLY A 9 11.21 6.59 -18.86
C GLY A 9 12.24 5.48 -18.68
N SER A 10 13.29 5.81 -17.94
CA SER A 10 14.37 4.91 -17.53
C SER A 10 13.83 3.72 -16.71
N PRO A 11 14.42 2.51 -16.82
CA PRO A 11 14.07 1.41 -15.92
C PRO A 11 14.31 1.83 -14.47
N PHE A 12 13.40 1.42 -13.57
CA PHE A 12 13.55 1.65 -12.13
C PHE A 12 14.87 1.05 -11.63
N THR A 13 15.49 1.71 -10.65
CA THR A 13 16.67 1.17 -9.96
C THR A 13 16.25 0.56 -8.62
N ALA A 14 17.05 -0.38 -8.09
CA ALA A 14 16.77 -0.99 -6.79
C ALA A 14 16.68 0.08 -5.67
N ASP A 15 17.55 1.08 -5.73
CA ASP A 15 17.61 2.21 -4.79
C ASP A 15 16.28 2.98 -4.65
N GLU A 16 15.44 3.00 -5.68
CA GLU A 16 14.12 3.68 -5.64
C GLU A 16 13.12 2.98 -4.72
N PHE A 17 13.35 1.69 -4.41
CA PHE A 17 12.50 0.89 -3.52
C PHE A 17 13.03 0.81 -2.08
N GLU A 18 14.27 1.23 -1.85
CA GLU A 18 14.91 1.20 -0.53
C GLU A 18 14.70 2.50 0.28
N ARG A 19 14.16 3.55 -0.36
CA ARG A 19 13.86 4.84 0.28
C ARG A 19 12.34 5.05 0.36
N PRO A 20 11.85 5.90 1.28
CA PRO A 20 10.45 6.30 1.29
C PRO A 20 10.09 6.94 -0.06
N ASN A 21 9.30 6.24 -0.86
CA ASN A 21 9.00 6.60 -2.23
C ASN A 21 7.65 6.01 -2.66
N GLN A 22 7.04 6.64 -3.66
CA GLN A 22 5.86 6.14 -4.35
C GLN A 22 6.22 5.87 -5.81
N VAL A 23 6.14 4.60 -6.21
CA VAL A 23 6.38 4.18 -7.59
C VAL A 23 5.04 3.87 -8.24
N GLN A 24 4.71 4.60 -9.30
CA GLN A 24 3.50 4.36 -10.08
C GLN A 24 3.81 3.43 -11.26
N LEU A 25 3.04 2.35 -11.36
CA LEU A 25 3.05 1.46 -12.51
C LEU A 25 1.80 1.70 -13.36
N GLY A 26 2.05 2.10 -14.60
CA GLY A 26 1.05 2.24 -15.63
C GLY A 26 0.11 3.44 -15.52
N ARG A 27 -1.07 3.34 -16.14
CA ARG A 27 -2.09 4.41 -16.22
C ARG A 27 -3.50 3.90 -15.97
N ALA A 28 -4.41 4.81 -15.61
CA ALA A 28 -5.82 4.49 -15.43
C ALA A 28 -6.42 3.81 -16.68
N PRO A 29 -7.34 2.83 -16.51
CA PRO A 29 -7.89 2.32 -15.25
C PRO A 29 -6.98 1.32 -14.52
N ASN A 30 -5.95 0.78 -15.17
CA ASN A 30 -5.08 -0.27 -14.65
C ASN A 30 -3.79 0.31 -14.02
N ARG A 31 -3.93 1.36 -13.20
CA ARG A 31 -2.80 1.97 -12.48
C ARG A 31 -2.57 1.24 -11.16
N ILE A 32 -1.31 0.95 -10.84
CA ILE A 32 -0.90 0.40 -9.56
C ILE A 32 0.07 1.38 -8.91
N ASP A 33 -0.21 1.78 -7.67
CA ASP A 33 0.68 2.60 -6.86
C ASP A 33 1.40 1.71 -5.85
N ILE A 34 2.74 1.71 -5.86
CA ILE A 34 3.59 0.99 -4.91
C ILE A 34 4.14 2.00 -3.92
N LEU A 35 3.80 1.84 -2.65
CA LEU A 35 4.37 2.61 -1.55
C LEU A 35 5.41 1.74 -0.84
N THR A 36 6.64 2.24 -0.73
CA THR A 36 7.73 1.51 -0.04
C THR A 36 7.65 1.64 1.49
N LEU A 37 6.96 2.66 1.97
CA LEU A 37 6.72 2.94 3.38
C LEU A 37 5.32 3.53 3.57
N ILE A 38 4.72 3.25 4.73
CA ILE A 38 3.47 3.86 5.17
C ILE A 38 3.64 4.45 6.58
N SER A 39 2.96 5.56 6.87
CA SER A 39 3.10 6.29 8.14
C SER A 39 2.49 5.55 9.33
N GLY A 40 2.99 5.81 10.55
CA GLY A 40 2.37 5.36 11.80
C GLY A 40 2.61 3.90 12.21
N VAL A 41 3.36 3.13 11.41
CA VAL A 41 3.67 1.70 11.65
C VAL A 41 5.07 1.36 11.16
N SER A 42 5.79 0.48 11.86
CA SER A 42 7.11 0.02 11.42
C SER A 42 7.01 -1.17 10.46
N THR A 43 7.94 -1.26 9.51
CA THR A 43 7.98 -2.32 8.50
C THR A 43 8.09 -3.71 9.13
N ASP A 44 8.94 -3.87 10.15
CA ASP A 44 9.12 -5.15 10.85
C ASP A 44 7.84 -5.64 11.51
N ASP A 45 7.09 -4.72 12.12
CA ASP A 45 5.83 -5.02 12.76
C ASP A 45 4.76 -5.44 11.75
N LEU A 46 4.67 -4.72 10.62
CA LEU A 46 3.76 -5.05 9.53
C LEU A 46 4.02 -6.45 8.99
N TRP A 47 5.30 -6.81 8.77
CA TRP A 47 5.65 -8.14 8.26
C TRP A 47 5.29 -9.26 9.24
N LYS A 48 5.37 -8.99 10.54
CA LYS A 48 4.96 -9.94 11.60
C LYS A 48 3.45 -10.07 11.71
N ARG A 49 2.70 -8.97 11.55
CA ARG A 49 1.24 -8.92 11.75
C ARG A 49 0.41 -9.05 10.47
N LYS A 50 1.05 -9.15 9.30
CA LYS A 50 0.35 -9.30 8.02
C LYS A 50 -0.65 -10.45 8.04
N VAL A 51 -1.79 -10.21 7.43
CA VAL A 51 -2.89 -11.18 7.35
C VAL A 51 -2.87 -11.84 5.99
N LYS A 52 -2.68 -13.16 5.96
CA LYS A 52 -2.77 -13.96 4.74
C LYS A 52 -4.24 -14.28 4.43
N ARG A 53 -4.67 -14.04 3.18
CA ARG A 53 -6.00 -14.40 2.65
C ARG A 53 -5.87 -14.96 1.25
N LYS A 54 -6.86 -15.74 0.82
CA LYS A 54 -6.91 -16.31 -0.52
C LYS A 54 -7.88 -15.51 -1.39
N ILE A 55 -7.42 -15.00 -2.52
CA ILE A 55 -8.23 -14.34 -3.54
C ILE A 55 -8.00 -15.08 -4.85
N ASP A 56 -9.08 -15.57 -5.48
CA ASP A 56 -9.01 -16.32 -6.73
C ASP A 56 -7.97 -17.47 -6.70
N GLY A 57 -7.88 -18.15 -5.56
CA GLY A 57 -6.93 -19.25 -5.35
C GLY A 57 -5.51 -18.81 -4.94
N LEU A 58 -5.15 -17.53 -5.10
CA LEU A 58 -3.84 -16.96 -4.79
C LEU A 58 -3.75 -16.48 -3.34
N ASP A 59 -2.62 -16.75 -2.72
CA ASP A 59 -2.30 -16.24 -1.39
C ASP A 59 -1.85 -14.77 -1.46
N VAL A 60 -2.63 -13.89 -0.85
CA VAL A 60 -2.40 -12.44 -0.81
C VAL A 60 -2.22 -12.00 0.64
N PHE A 61 -1.27 -11.10 0.87
CA PHE A 61 -1.00 -10.51 2.18
C PHE A 61 -1.62 -9.13 2.30
N PHE A 62 -2.33 -8.92 3.40
CA PHE A 62 -2.92 -7.65 3.77
C PHE A 62 -2.26 -7.12 5.04
N ILE A 63 -2.22 -5.80 5.19
CA ILE A 63 -1.95 -5.18 6.48
C ILE A 63 -3.02 -5.63 7.50
N SER A 64 -2.61 -5.77 8.77
CA SER A 64 -3.57 -6.08 9.84
C SER A 64 -4.59 -4.95 10.00
N LYS A 65 -5.74 -5.24 10.60
CA LYS A 65 -6.77 -4.22 10.83
C LYS A 65 -6.25 -3.14 11.77
N GLU A 66 -5.53 -3.55 12.81
CA GLU A 66 -4.96 -2.68 13.83
C GLU A 66 -3.92 -1.74 13.23
N ASP A 67 -3.07 -2.26 12.34
CA ASP A 67 -2.04 -1.46 11.68
C ASP A 67 -2.64 -0.53 10.60
N LEU A 68 -3.71 -0.95 9.92
CA LEU A 68 -4.45 -0.09 8.99
C LEU A 68 -5.09 1.10 9.72
N ILE A 69 -5.68 0.86 10.90
CA ILE A 69 -6.24 1.93 11.73
C ILE A 69 -5.14 2.92 12.13
N LYS A 70 -4.01 2.44 12.68
CA LYS A 70 -2.88 3.28 13.06
C LYS A 70 -2.34 4.12 11.90
N ASN A 71 -2.20 3.50 10.73
CA ASN A 71 -1.76 4.22 9.54
C ASN A 71 -2.71 5.35 9.15
N LYS A 72 -4.02 5.09 9.13
CA LYS A 72 -5.05 6.09 8.81
C LYS A 72 -5.11 7.22 9.85
N GLU A 73 -5.02 6.90 11.13
CA GLU A 73 -4.96 7.90 12.22
C GLU A 73 -3.73 8.79 12.08
N SER A 74 -2.57 8.23 11.71
CA SER A 74 -1.34 8.99 11.51
C SER A 74 -1.38 9.94 10.32
N ILE A 75 -2.16 9.64 9.27
CA ILE A 75 -2.29 10.50 8.08
C ILE A 75 -3.33 11.60 8.32
N GLY A 76 -4.45 11.27 8.96
CA GLY A 76 -5.42 12.25 9.45
C GLY A 76 -6.25 12.97 8.38
N ARG A 77 -6.33 12.46 7.14
CA ARG A 77 -7.28 13.01 6.14
C ARG A 77 -8.71 12.79 6.64
N LEU A 78 -9.63 13.70 6.31
CA LEU A 78 -11.04 13.58 6.70
C LEU A 78 -11.64 12.21 6.36
N GLN A 79 -11.32 11.68 5.17
CA GLN A 79 -11.74 10.35 4.76
C GLN A 79 -11.09 9.23 5.60
N ASP A 80 -9.80 9.36 5.94
CA ASP A 80 -9.12 8.37 6.79
C ASP A 80 -9.74 8.29 8.18
N LEU A 81 -10.09 9.44 8.76
CA LEU A 81 -10.76 9.49 10.06
C LEU A 81 -12.15 8.86 10.00
N ALA A 82 -12.92 9.12 8.94
CA ALA A 82 -14.22 8.48 8.72
C ALA A 82 -14.08 6.96 8.55
N ASP A 83 -13.06 6.50 7.83
CA ASP A 83 -12.78 5.07 7.66
C ASP A 83 -12.38 4.42 8.99
N VAL A 84 -11.58 5.08 9.82
CA VAL A 84 -11.17 4.59 11.16
C VAL A 84 -12.39 4.35 12.04
N GLU A 85 -13.34 5.29 12.06
CA GLU A 85 -14.61 5.15 12.78
C GLU A 85 -15.39 3.91 12.34
N ILE A 86 -15.44 3.63 11.04
CA ILE A 86 -16.12 2.45 10.50
C ILE A 86 -15.36 1.17 10.88
N LEU A 87 -14.03 1.17 10.75
CA LEU A 87 -13.19 0.02 11.05
C LEU A 87 -13.26 -0.39 12.53
N LYS A 88 -13.35 0.57 13.46
CA LYS A 88 -13.45 0.29 14.90
C LYS A 88 -14.80 -0.31 15.34
N ARG A 89 -15.86 -0.16 14.56
CA ARG A 89 -17.22 -0.66 14.88
C ARG A 89 -17.48 -2.10 14.44
N ARG A 90 -16.64 -2.63 13.56
CA ARG A 90 -16.68 -4.02 13.08
C ARG A 90 -15.68 -4.88 13.84
#